data_AF-A0ABD0M8E2-F1
#
_entry.id   AF-A0ABD0M8E2-F1
#
_cell.length_a   1.000
_cell.length_b   1.000
_cell.length_c   1.000
_cell.angle_alpha   90.00
_cell.angle_beta   90.00
_cell.angle_gamma   90.00
#
_symmetry.space_group_name_H-M   'P 1'
#
loop_
_entity.id
_entity.type
_entity.pdbx_description
1 polymer ?
#
loop_
_entity_poly.entity_id
_entity_poly.type
_entity_poly.pdbx_seq_one_letter_code
_entity_poly.pdbx_strand_id
1 'polypeptide(L)'
;MSRKDAALVTKRCLAPAFTLLVLLSLPDTSQWTGVSATSLSSVPLNTTLSYLERTVAALKSALQYFQRQHSNVNLDAVIGTRIVEGTLQVLLKNLDHHGQSELLPEAILTDIRALHFLAKSVSDAAEPNVAISEPLYYRRIGPTISEGVWKLDYPRRRLSLEVPVWRYSDEEAMTEAESDDCLTELFGTG
;
A
#
# COMPACT_ATOMS: atom_id res chain seq x y z
N MET A 1 12.73 -15.21 -27.01
CA MET A 1 11.33 -14.97 -26.58
C MET A 1 10.65 -14.12 -27.64
N SER A 2 9.52 -14.57 -28.20
CA SER A 2 8.88 -13.90 -29.34
C SER A 2 7.99 -12.76 -28.85
N ARG A 3 7.87 -11.66 -29.63
CA ARG A 3 6.98 -10.52 -29.33
C ARG A 3 5.51 -10.91 -29.09
N LYS A 4 5.09 -12.09 -29.56
CA LYS A 4 3.74 -12.63 -29.35
C LYS A 4 3.55 -13.24 -27.95
N ASP A 5 4.62 -13.76 -27.35
CA ASP A 5 4.59 -14.35 -26.00
C ASP A 5 4.49 -13.23 -24.96
N ALA A 6 5.24 -12.14 -25.15
CA ALA A 6 5.17 -10.96 -24.29
C ALA A 6 3.74 -10.37 -24.22
N ALA A 7 3.04 -10.24 -25.35
CA ALA A 7 1.70 -9.63 -25.41
C ALA A 7 0.57 -10.51 -24.83
N LEU A 8 0.75 -11.83 -24.78
CA LEU A 8 -0.21 -12.74 -24.15
C LEU A 8 -0.04 -12.74 -22.62
N VAL A 9 1.20 -12.57 -22.16
CA VAL A 9 1.61 -12.55 -20.75
C VAL A 9 1.24 -11.20 -20.11
N THR A 10 1.45 -10.07 -20.79
CA THR A 10 1.00 -8.75 -20.27
C THR A 10 -0.52 -8.72 -20.02
N LYS A 11 -1.31 -9.49 -20.78
CA LYS A 11 -2.77 -9.59 -20.61
C LYS A 11 -3.19 -10.41 -19.39
N ARG A 12 -2.37 -11.36 -18.92
CA ARG A 12 -2.68 -12.16 -17.71
C ARG A 12 -2.39 -11.37 -16.44
N CYS A 13 -1.28 -10.64 -16.40
CA CYS A 13 -0.84 -9.88 -15.22
C CYS A 13 -1.60 -8.56 -15.01
N LEU A 14 -2.09 -7.91 -16.08
CA LEU A 14 -2.77 -6.60 -15.99
C LEU A 14 -4.27 -6.67 -15.60
N ALA A 15 -4.90 -7.85 -15.61
CA ALA A 15 -6.34 -7.96 -15.39
C ALA A 15 -6.75 -8.11 -13.90
N PRO A 16 -5.97 -8.77 -13.00
CA PRO A 16 -6.36 -8.87 -11.59
C PRO A 16 -5.46 -8.07 -10.62
N ALA A 17 -4.27 -7.59 -11.05
CA ALA A 17 -3.22 -7.03 -10.16
C ALA A 17 -3.52 -5.66 -9.50
N PHE A 18 -4.77 -5.18 -9.52
CA PHE A 18 -5.15 -3.90 -8.87
C PHE A 18 -5.97 -4.09 -7.58
N THR A 19 -6.08 -5.31 -7.06
CA THR A 19 -6.99 -5.66 -5.96
C THR A 19 -6.30 -6.16 -4.69
N LEU A 20 -5.16 -5.58 -4.30
CA LEU A 20 -4.53 -5.93 -3.02
C LEU A 20 -3.97 -4.70 -2.30
N LEU A 21 -4.85 -3.88 -1.69
CA LEU A 21 -4.41 -2.88 -0.71
C LEU A 21 -5.46 -2.43 0.32
N VAL A 22 -6.48 -3.24 0.65
CA VAL A 22 -7.52 -2.77 1.60
C VAL A 22 -7.94 -3.75 2.71
N LEU A 23 -7.61 -5.05 2.71
CA LEU A 23 -8.30 -5.97 3.64
C LEU A 23 -7.44 -7.05 4.31
N LEU A 24 -6.40 -6.67 5.07
CA LEU A 24 -5.85 -7.58 6.08
C LEU A 24 -5.49 -6.81 7.36
N SER A 25 -6.40 -6.91 8.35
CA SER A 25 -6.18 -6.81 9.82
C SER A 25 -7.39 -6.16 10.51
N LEU A 26 -8.56 -6.82 10.50
CA LEU A 26 -9.59 -6.59 11.51
C LEU A 26 -9.33 -7.54 12.68
N PRO A 27 -8.84 -7.06 13.84
CA PRO A 27 -9.17 -7.72 15.09
C PRO A 27 -10.55 -7.24 15.57
N ASP A 28 -11.35 -8.22 15.97
CA ASP A 28 -12.52 -8.17 16.86
C ASP A 28 -12.82 -6.79 17.51
N THR A 29 -13.96 -6.19 17.16
CA THR A 29 -14.40 -4.84 17.61
C THR A 29 -14.90 -4.80 19.05
N SER A 30 -14.52 -5.73 19.93
CA SER A 30 -15.03 -5.79 21.30
C SER A 30 -14.23 -4.99 22.34
N GLN A 31 -13.15 -4.29 21.97
CA GLN A 31 -12.37 -3.47 22.92
C GLN A 31 -11.90 -2.12 22.37
N TRP A 32 -12.83 -1.18 22.19
CA TRP A 32 -12.51 0.25 22.02
C TRP A 32 -13.43 1.09 22.90
N THR A 33 -13.23 1.05 24.22
CA THR A 33 -13.78 2.06 25.13
C THR A 33 -12.66 3.02 25.53
N GLY A 34 -12.74 4.25 25.03
CA GLY A 34 -11.91 5.36 25.51
C GLY A 34 -10.96 5.97 24.49
N VAL A 35 -11.50 6.63 23.47
CA VAL A 35 -10.80 7.74 22.82
C VAL A 35 -11.71 8.96 22.91
N SER A 36 -11.33 9.92 23.76
CA SER A 36 -12.03 11.19 23.90
C SER A 36 -12.03 11.95 22.58
N ALA A 37 -13.23 12.18 22.06
CA ALA A 37 -13.48 13.08 20.94
C ALA A 37 -13.07 14.50 21.33
N THR A 38 -11.88 14.91 20.93
CA THR A 38 -11.46 16.32 20.97
C THR A 38 -11.66 16.91 19.58
N SER A 39 -12.70 17.74 19.50
CA SER A 39 -13.07 18.72 18.46
C SER A 39 -12.53 18.49 17.04
N LEU A 40 -13.21 17.65 16.26
CA LEU A 40 -13.20 17.76 14.81
C LEU A 40 -14.22 18.83 14.41
N SER A 41 -13.75 20.04 14.11
CA SER A 41 -14.58 21.08 13.49
C SER A 41 -15.18 20.57 12.18
N SER A 42 -16.48 20.80 12.01
CA SER A 42 -17.40 20.35 10.96
C SER A 42 -16.87 20.37 9.52
N VAL A 43 -16.18 19.32 9.08
CA VAL A 43 -16.14 18.96 7.65
C VAL A 43 -17.37 18.11 7.37
N PRO A 44 -18.21 18.43 6.36
CA PRO A 44 -19.33 17.58 6.01
C PRO A 44 -18.82 16.17 5.73
N LEU A 45 -19.39 15.16 6.41
CA LEU A 45 -19.21 13.76 5.99
C LEU A 45 -19.62 13.70 4.52
N ASN A 46 -18.73 13.20 3.65
CA ASN A 46 -18.89 13.02 2.19
C ASN A 46 -18.18 14.03 1.28
N THR A 47 -17.23 14.82 1.78
CA THR A 47 -16.31 15.57 0.90
C THR A 47 -15.06 14.74 0.56
N THR A 48 -14.42 15.00 -0.58
CA THR A 48 -13.11 14.41 -0.92
C THR A 48 -12.08 14.61 0.19
N LEU A 49 -12.10 15.78 0.83
CA LEU A 49 -11.22 16.07 1.97
C LEU A 49 -11.52 15.17 3.17
N SER A 50 -12.79 14.96 3.52
CA SER A 50 -13.16 14.04 4.62
C SER A 50 -12.73 12.59 4.36
N TYR A 51 -12.78 12.14 3.11
CA TYR A 51 -12.27 10.81 2.74
C TYR A 51 -10.75 10.74 2.82
N LEU A 52 -10.05 11.79 2.41
CA LEU A 52 -8.60 11.89 2.53
C LEU A 52 -8.17 11.85 4.01
N GLU A 53 -8.78 12.65 4.87
CA GLU A 53 -8.53 12.68 6.32
C GLU A 53 -8.71 11.30 6.96
N ARG A 54 -9.83 10.63 6.66
CA ARG A 54 -10.10 9.28 7.17
C ARG A 54 -9.11 8.26 6.66
N THR A 55 -8.69 8.37 5.40
CA THR A 55 -7.69 7.47 4.80
C THR A 55 -6.33 7.65 5.46
N VAL A 56 -5.89 8.89 5.65
CA VAL A 56 -4.63 9.24 6.35
C VAL A 56 -4.67 8.72 7.80
N ALA A 57 -5.77 8.92 8.52
CA ALA A 57 -5.94 8.45 9.89
C ALA A 57 -5.97 6.92 10.01
N ALA A 58 -6.65 6.24 9.09
CA ALA A 58 -6.69 4.78 9.02
C ALA A 58 -5.29 4.20 8.74
N LEU A 59 -4.57 4.77 7.76
CA LEU A 59 -3.23 4.37 7.42
C LEU A 59 -2.26 4.56 8.59
N LYS A 60 -2.38 5.67 9.33
CA LYS A 60 -1.62 5.93 10.55
C LYS A 60 -1.85 4.84 11.60
N SER A 61 -3.11 4.48 11.83
CA SER A 61 -3.49 3.46 12.82
C SER A 61 -2.95 2.08 12.43
N ALA A 62 -3.04 1.71 11.15
CA ALA A 62 -2.50 0.46 10.63
C ALA A 62 -0.97 0.39 10.76
N LEU A 63 -0.26 1.44 10.35
CA LEU A 63 1.20 1.50 10.48
C LEU A 63 1.66 1.50 11.93
N GLN A 64 0.95 2.16 12.84
CA GLN A 64 1.24 2.10 14.27
C GLN A 64 1.01 0.71 14.86
N TYR A 65 0.02 -0.04 14.36
CA TYR A 65 -0.15 -1.44 14.73
C TYR A 65 1.04 -2.27 14.27
N PHE A 66 1.45 -2.17 13.00
CA PHE A 66 2.62 -2.88 12.49
C PHE A 66 3.91 -2.46 13.19
N GLN A 67 4.05 -1.19 13.58
CA GLN A 67 5.19 -0.74 14.38
C GLN A 67 5.27 -1.48 15.73
N ARG A 68 4.14 -1.74 16.39
CA ARG A 68 4.12 -2.50 17.65
C ARG A 68 4.32 -4.00 17.42
N GLN A 69 3.92 -4.51 16.26
CA GLN A 69 3.95 -5.94 15.93
C GLN A 69 5.08 -6.34 14.96
N HIS A 70 6.04 -5.45 14.69
CA HIS A 70 7.05 -5.61 13.63
C HIS A 70 7.89 -6.90 13.73
N SER A 71 7.98 -7.53 14.89
CA SER A 71 8.65 -8.83 15.08
C SER A 71 7.80 -10.03 14.66
N ASN A 72 6.49 -9.85 14.51
CA ASN A 72 5.48 -10.88 14.29
C ASN A 72 4.72 -10.70 12.98
N VAL A 73 5.08 -9.69 12.17
CA VAL A 73 4.47 -9.50 10.87
C VAL A 73 5.04 -10.49 9.85
N ASN A 74 4.22 -10.90 8.89
CA ASN A 74 4.66 -11.73 7.77
C ASN A 74 5.28 -10.87 6.65
N LEU A 75 5.75 -11.53 5.59
CA LEU A 75 6.34 -10.83 4.44
C LEU A 75 5.39 -9.85 3.76
N ASP A 76 4.10 -10.18 3.65
CA ASP A 76 3.10 -9.32 3.00
C ASP A 76 2.95 -7.96 3.69
N ALA A 77 3.02 -7.94 5.02
CA ALA A 77 3.00 -6.71 5.77
C ALA A 77 4.24 -5.84 5.48
N VAL A 78 5.40 -6.46 5.27
CA VAL A 78 6.63 -5.75 4.85
C VAL A 78 6.46 -5.22 3.42
N ILE A 79 5.95 -6.02 2.49
CA ILE A 79 5.63 -5.58 1.12
C ILE A 79 4.65 -4.39 1.16
N GLY A 80 3.54 -4.52 1.88
CA GLY A 80 2.52 -3.48 1.99
C GLY A 80 3.06 -2.18 2.58
N THR A 81 3.92 -2.26 3.59
CA THR A 81 4.54 -1.07 4.19
C THR A 81 5.57 -0.42 3.27
N ARG A 82 6.31 -1.21 2.46
CA ARG A 82 7.19 -0.69 1.40
C ARG A 82 6.42 -0.02 0.26
N ILE A 83 5.25 -0.56 -0.11
CA ILE A 83 4.35 0.09 -1.08
C ILE A 83 3.90 1.45 -0.58
N VAL A 84 3.46 1.53 0.69
CA VAL A 84 3.04 2.79 1.32
C VAL A 84 4.20 3.78 1.35
N GLU A 85 5.38 3.37 1.81
CA GLU A 85 6.59 4.19 1.82
C GLU A 85 6.87 4.80 0.45
N GLY A 86 6.98 3.96 -0.58
CA GLY A 86 7.31 4.38 -1.95
C GLY A 86 6.24 5.27 -2.58
N THR A 87 4.97 4.92 -2.40
CA THR A 87 3.83 5.68 -2.95
C THR A 87 3.74 7.08 -2.35
N LEU A 88 3.90 7.21 -1.03
CA LEU A 88 3.86 8.52 -0.36
C LEU A 88 5.08 9.37 -0.74
N GLN A 89 6.26 8.75 -0.92
CA GLN A 89 7.43 9.48 -1.40
C GLN A 89 7.22 10.06 -2.81
N VAL A 90 6.68 9.25 -3.74
CA VAL A 90 6.35 9.70 -5.10
C VAL A 90 5.31 10.80 -5.05
N LEU A 91 4.26 10.65 -4.25
CA LEU A 91 3.22 11.67 -4.06
C LEU A 91 3.82 13.01 -3.61
N LEU A 92 4.64 12.99 -2.56
CA LEU A 92 5.29 14.19 -2.01
C LEU A 92 6.19 14.87 -3.04
N LYS A 93 7.00 14.08 -3.75
CA LYS A 93 7.88 14.58 -4.82
C LYS A 93 7.08 15.23 -5.95
N ASN A 94 5.97 14.63 -6.36
CA ASN A 94 5.13 15.16 -7.44
C ASN A 94 4.38 16.43 -7.02
N LEU A 95 3.91 16.51 -5.77
CA LEU A 95 3.31 17.74 -5.24
C LEU A 95 4.32 18.89 -5.24
N ASP A 96 5.55 18.63 -4.79
CA ASP A 96 6.62 19.62 -4.78
C ASP A 96 7.03 20.05 -6.21
N HIS A 97 7.30 19.08 -7.07
CA HIS A 97 7.74 19.32 -8.46
C HIS A 97 6.73 20.14 -9.28
N HIS A 98 5.43 19.95 -9.04
CA HIS A 98 4.37 20.69 -9.72
C HIS A 98 3.89 21.94 -8.98
N GLY A 99 4.48 22.30 -7.84
CA GLY A 99 4.03 23.43 -7.03
C GLY A 99 2.60 23.27 -6.50
N GLN A 100 2.19 22.04 -6.23
CA GLN A 100 0.83 21.65 -5.84
C GLN A 100 0.67 21.38 -4.34
N SER A 101 1.71 21.59 -3.54
CA SER A 101 1.67 21.42 -2.08
C SER A 101 0.56 22.27 -1.43
N GLU A 102 0.29 23.46 -1.97
CA GLU A 102 -0.75 24.38 -1.47
C GLU A 102 -2.18 23.88 -1.73
N LEU A 103 -2.37 22.84 -2.56
CA LEU A 103 -3.69 22.23 -2.80
C LEU A 103 -4.18 21.41 -1.61
N LEU A 104 -3.32 21.10 -0.64
CA LEU A 104 -3.64 20.32 0.54
C LEU A 104 -3.50 21.19 1.80
N PRO A 105 -4.35 21.00 2.81
CA PRO A 105 -4.12 21.60 4.12
C PRO A 105 -2.76 21.16 4.68
N GLU A 106 -1.99 22.08 5.27
CA GLU A 106 -0.64 21.78 5.77
C GLU A 106 -0.62 20.66 6.82
N ALA A 107 -1.69 20.52 7.61
CA ALA A 107 -1.84 19.42 8.55
C ALA A 107 -1.85 18.05 7.85
N ILE A 108 -2.57 17.92 6.73
CA ILE A 108 -2.62 16.70 5.94
C ILE A 108 -1.27 16.42 5.27
N LEU A 109 -0.62 17.46 4.74
CA LEU A 109 0.69 17.31 4.15
C LEU A 109 1.73 16.85 5.17
N THR A 110 1.67 17.40 6.39
CA THR A 110 2.50 16.98 7.53
C THR A 110 2.24 15.53 7.91
N ASP A 111 0.97 15.12 8.01
CA ASP A 111 0.62 13.72 8.30
C ASP A 111 1.09 12.76 7.19
N ILE A 112 0.99 13.14 5.92
CA ILE A 112 1.51 12.34 4.79
C ILE A 112 3.03 12.15 4.90
N ARG A 113 3.79 13.21 5.24
CA ARG A 113 5.24 13.10 5.48
C ARG A 113 5.53 12.16 6.65
N ALA A 114 4.81 12.30 7.76
CA ALA A 114 4.97 11.45 8.93
C ALA A 114 4.66 9.97 8.62
N LEU A 115 3.62 9.71 7.81
CA LEU A 115 3.27 8.38 7.35
C LEU A 115 4.34 7.74 6.48
N HIS A 116 4.95 8.50 5.57
CA HIS A 116 6.08 8.02 4.77
C HIS A 116 7.23 7.53 5.67
N PHE A 117 7.65 8.34 6.65
CA PHE A 117 8.71 7.96 7.58
C PHE A 117 8.32 6.79 8.49
N LEU A 118 7.06 6.74 8.94
CA LEU A 118 6.57 5.63 9.75
C LEU A 118 6.56 4.32 8.96
N ALA A 119 6.08 4.33 7.72
CA ALA A 119 6.08 3.17 6.85
C ALA A 119 7.50 2.64 6.63
N LYS A 120 8.44 3.53 6.29
CA LYS A 120 9.87 3.20 6.17
C LYS A 120 10.40 2.53 7.44
N SER A 121 10.17 3.17 8.59
CA SER A 121 10.66 2.65 9.87
C SER A 121 10.08 1.28 10.22
N VAL A 122 8.82 1.02 9.88
CA VAL A 122 8.18 -0.29 10.09
C VAL A 122 8.83 -1.35 9.20
N SER A 123 8.97 -1.07 7.89
CA SER A 123 9.57 -2.02 6.96
C SER A 123 11.03 -2.32 7.31
N ASP A 124 11.82 -1.29 7.62
CA ASP A 124 13.24 -1.45 8.00
C ASP A 124 13.41 -2.30 9.28
N ALA A 125 12.47 -2.18 10.23
CA ALA A 125 12.50 -2.96 11.47
C ALA A 125 11.98 -4.40 11.29
N ALA A 126 11.02 -4.61 10.39
CA ALA A 126 10.36 -5.90 10.18
C ALA A 126 11.11 -6.82 9.21
N GLU A 127 11.75 -6.27 8.19
CA GLU A 127 12.45 -7.01 7.13
C GLU A 127 13.45 -8.05 7.67
N PRO A 128 14.32 -7.75 8.65
CA PRO A 128 15.23 -8.75 9.22
C PRO A 128 14.50 -9.92 9.90
N ASN A 129 13.35 -9.66 10.53
CA ASN A 129 12.57 -10.70 11.20
C ASN A 129 11.98 -11.67 10.19
N VAL A 130 11.44 -11.13 9.09
CA VAL A 130 10.89 -11.95 8.01
C VAL A 130 11.95 -12.75 7.28
N ALA A 131 13.14 -12.18 7.07
CA ALA A 131 14.26 -12.92 6.49
C ALA A 131 14.66 -14.15 7.33
N ILE A 132 14.46 -14.09 8.65
CA ILE A 132 14.73 -15.18 9.59
C ILE A 132 13.56 -16.16 9.67
N SER A 133 12.31 -15.67 9.78
CA SER A 133 11.13 -16.51 9.98
C SER A 133 10.67 -17.22 8.70
N GLU A 134 10.86 -16.61 7.54
CA GLU A 134 10.37 -17.09 6.24
C GLU A 134 11.49 -17.15 5.17
N PRO A 135 12.62 -17.83 5.43
CA PRO A 135 13.84 -17.69 4.63
C PRO A 135 13.70 -18.17 3.17
N LEU A 136 12.87 -19.20 2.92
CA LEU A 136 12.62 -19.69 1.56
C LEU A 136 11.80 -18.70 0.75
N TYR A 137 10.82 -18.06 1.39
CA TYR A 137 9.94 -17.10 0.74
C TYR A 137 10.67 -15.77 0.51
N TYR A 138 11.39 -15.30 1.53
CA TYR A 138 12.28 -14.14 1.44
C TYR A 138 13.34 -14.31 0.33
N ARG A 139 13.86 -15.52 0.10
CA ARG A 139 14.82 -15.74 -1.01
C ARG A 139 14.22 -15.46 -2.39
N ARG A 140 12.92 -15.70 -2.55
CA ARG A 140 12.22 -15.53 -3.83
C ARG A 140 11.87 -14.07 -4.08
N ILE A 141 11.21 -13.44 -3.11
CA ILE A 141 10.61 -12.11 -3.28
C ILE A 141 11.25 -11.02 -2.42
N GLY A 142 12.24 -11.34 -1.58
CA GLY A 142 13.00 -10.40 -0.75
C GLY A 142 13.61 -9.21 -1.51
N PRO A 143 14.11 -9.37 -2.75
CA PRO A 143 14.55 -8.22 -3.54
C PRO A 143 13.44 -7.18 -3.78
N THR A 144 12.17 -7.60 -3.82
CA THR A 144 11.03 -6.69 -4.03
C THR A 144 10.70 -5.83 -2.80
N ILE A 145 11.15 -6.22 -1.60
CA ILE A 145 10.94 -5.43 -0.37
C ILE A 145 12.13 -4.55 -0.02
N SER A 146 13.17 -4.54 -0.85
CA SER A 146 14.28 -3.61 -0.70
C SER A 146 13.81 -2.16 -0.80
N GLU A 147 14.46 -1.27 -0.05
CA GLU A 147 14.14 0.14 -0.06
C GLU A 147 14.12 0.70 -1.49
N GLY A 148 13.02 1.34 -1.84
CA GLY A 148 12.87 2.14 -3.05
C GLY A 148 12.45 1.42 -4.33
N VAL A 149 12.33 0.09 -4.30
CA VAL A 149 11.72 -0.67 -5.40
C VAL A 149 10.31 -0.17 -5.72
N TRP A 150 9.55 0.19 -4.69
CA TRP A 150 8.17 0.65 -4.80
C TRP A 150 7.99 2.15 -5.07
N LYS A 151 9.06 2.88 -5.44
CA LYS A 151 8.97 4.29 -5.87
C LYS A 151 8.46 4.38 -7.32
N LEU A 152 7.29 3.78 -7.56
CA LEU A 152 6.69 3.62 -8.90
C LEU A 152 5.92 4.90 -9.28
N ASP A 153 6.52 5.70 -10.15
CA ASP A 153 5.92 6.94 -10.67
C ASP A 153 5.24 6.71 -12.02
N TYR A 154 4.14 5.93 -11.99
CA TYR A 154 3.34 5.68 -13.20
C TYR A 154 2.31 6.81 -13.44
N PRO A 155 2.00 7.13 -14.70
CA PRO A 155 0.93 8.05 -15.04
C PRO A 155 -0.38 7.65 -14.37
N ARG A 156 -0.91 8.53 -13.51
CA ARG A 156 -2.18 8.32 -12.82
C ARG A 156 -3.30 8.25 -13.85
N ARG A 157 -4.05 7.15 -13.85
CA ARG A 157 -5.28 7.04 -14.66
C ARG A 157 -6.37 7.88 -13.99
N ARG A 158 -7.15 8.62 -14.79
CA ARG A 158 -8.42 9.17 -14.29
C ARG A 158 -9.34 7.98 -14.03
N LEU A 159 -9.75 7.82 -12.77
CA LEU A 159 -10.77 6.84 -12.41
C LEU A 159 -12.09 7.30 -13.05
N SER A 160 -12.61 6.50 -13.99
CA SER A 160 -13.99 6.69 -14.44
C SER A 160 -14.93 6.18 -13.34
N LEU A 161 -16.01 6.92 -13.06
CA LEU A 161 -17.08 6.43 -12.20
C LEU A 161 -17.85 5.27 -12.84
N GLU A 162 -17.61 4.99 -14.12
CA GLU A 162 -18.21 3.92 -14.90
C GLU A 162 -17.37 2.63 -14.87
N VAL A 163 -16.27 2.60 -14.13
CA VAL A 163 -15.49 1.37 -13.98
C VAL A 163 -16.39 0.31 -13.36
N PRO A 164 -16.64 -0.83 -14.06
CA PRO A 164 -17.50 -1.87 -13.53
C PRO A 164 -16.87 -2.38 -12.23
N VAL A 165 -17.64 -2.30 -11.14
CA VAL A 165 -17.28 -2.96 -9.90
C VAL A 165 -17.37 -4.46 -10.18
N TRP A 166 -16.23 -5.14 -10.18
CA TRP A 166 -16.18 -6.59 -10.31
C TRP A 166 -17.06 -7.21 -9.23
N ARG A 167 -17.90 -8.17 -9.62
CA ARG A 167 -18.70 -8.89 -8.64
C ARG A 167 -17.74 -9.64 -7.72
N TYR A 168 -17.92 -9.44 -6.42
CA TYR A 168 -17.26 -10.23 -5.41
C TYR A 168 -17.52 -11.72 -5.69
N SER A 169 -16.46 -12.51 -5.65
CA SER A 169 -16.49 -13.97 -5.71
C SER A 169 -15.82 -14.50 -4.45
N ASP A 170 -16.33 -15.61 -3.92
CA ASP A 170 -15.68 -16.35 -2.83
C ASP A 170 -14.44 -17.13 -3.32
N GLU A 171 -14.25 -17.20 -4.62
CA GLU A 171 -13.09 -17.81 -5.25
C GLU A 171 -11.96 -16.77 -5.38
N GLU A 172 -10.74 -17.14 -4.98
CA GLU A 172 -9.56 -16.32 -5.20
C GLU A 172 -9.40 -16.02 -6.70
N ALA A 173 -9.25 -14.73 -7.04
CA ALA A 173 -9.08 -14.32 -8.42
C ALA A 173 -7.75 -14.79 -9.03
N MET A 174 -6.77 -15.11 -8.17
CA MET A 174 -5.41 -15.50 -8.52
C MET A 174 -4.82 -16.27 -7.34
N THR A 175 -4.09 -17.35 -7.62
CA THR A 175 -3.36 -18.08 -6.58
C THR A 175 -2.15 -17.27 -6.10
N GLU A 176 -1.67 -17.57 -4.89
CA GLU A 176 -0.48 -16.90 -4.34
C GLU A 176 0.74 -17.00 -5.26
N ALA A 177 0.97 -18.18 -5.85
CA ALA A 177 2.08 -18.39 -6.78
C ALA A 177 1.95 -17.52 -8.05
N GLU A 178 0.74 -17.36 -8.58
CA GLU A 178 0.49 -16.48 -9.73
C GLU A 178 0.68 -15.00 -9.36
N SER A 179 0.35 -14.61 -8.12
CA SER A 179 0.59 -13.26 -7.58
C SER A 179 2.09 -12.97 -7.50
N ASP A 180 2.86 -13.89 -6.91
CA ASP A 180 4.32 -13.81 -6.79
C ASP A 180 5.00 -13.69 -8.17
N ASP A 181 4.57 -14.52 -9.13
CA ASP A 181 5.10 -14.50 -10.50
C ASP A 181 4.82 -13.15 -11.17
N CYS A 182 3.63 -12.57 -10.96
CA CYS A 182 3.30 -11.24 -11.47
C CYS A 182 4.19 -10.16 -10.87
N LEU A 183 4.44 -10.19 -9.55
CA LEU A 183 5.34 -9.23 -8.89
C LEU A 183 6.77 -9.37 -9.42
N THR A 184 7.23 -10.61 -9.57
CA THR A 184 8.56 -10.92 -10.08
C THR A 184 8.75 -10.41 -11.52
N GLU A 185 7.76 -10.59 -12.39
CA GLU A 185 7.78 -10.03 -13.75
C GLU A 185 7.71 -8.49 -13.74
N LEU A 186 6.85 -7.90 -12.91
CA LEU A 186 6.69 -6.45 -12.79
C LEU A 186 8.01 -5.75 -12.44
N PHE A 187 8.80 -6.36 -11.57
CA PHE A 187 10.10 -5.84 -11.14
C PHE A 187 11.28 -6.34 -11.99
N GLY A 188 11.05 -7.25 -12.93
CA GLY A 188 12.11 -7.86 -13.74
C GLY A 188 13.11 -8.67 -12.91
N THR A 189 12.66 -9.29 -11.83
CA THR A 189 13.49 -10.08 -10.89
C THR A 189 13.38 -11.60 -11.13
N GLY A 190 12.71 -12.02 -12.21
CA GLY A 190 12.48 -13.43 -12.59
C GLY A 190 13.41 -13.95 -13.67
#